data_AF-A0A418GIW0-F1
#
_entry.id   AF-A0A418GIW0-F1
#
_cell.length_a   1.000
_cell.length_b   1.000
_cell.length_c   1.000
_cell.angle_alpha   90.00
_cell.angle_beta   90.00
_cell.angle_gamma   90.00
#
_symmetry.space_group_name_H-M   'P 1'
#
loop_
_entity.id
_entity.type
_entity.pdbx_description
1 polymer ?
#
loop_
_entity_poly.entity_id
_entity_poly.type
_entity_poly.pdbx_seq_one_letter_code
_entity_poly.pdbx_strand_id
1 'polypeptide(L)'
;TVLIRLATGQGVVSAMTAAGIISAAILDPATGQLVGVNPALLVLATAAGSNTLTHINDASFWLFKGYFDLSVKDTLKTWGLLELVNSVVGLIIVLIISMVA
;
A
#
# COMPACT_ATOMS: atom_id res chain seq x y z
N THR A 1 2.98 2.88 -4.80
CA THR A 1 2.39 1.55 -4.47
C THR A 1 1.07 1.30 -5.16
N VAL A 2 0.08 2.20 -5.11
CA VAL A 2 -1.28 2.03 -5.70
C VAL A 2 -1.28 1.42 -7.11
N LEU A 3 -0.52 1.96 -8.06
CA LEU A 3 -0.47 1.45 -9.44
C LEU A 3 0.02 0.00 -9.50
N ILE A 4 1.04 -0.34 -8.71
CA ILE A 4 1.58 -1.70 -8.63
C ILE A 4 0.56 -2.62 -7.95
N ARG A 5 -0.14 -2.14 -6.92
CA ARG A 5 -1.21 -2.88 -6.25
C ARG A 5 -2.34 -3.22 -7.22
N LEU A 6 -2.77 -2.29 -8.06
CA LEU A 6 -3.78 -2.55 -9.09
C LEU A 6 -3.30 -3.55 -10.15
N ALA A 7 -2.03 -3.50 -10.54
CA ALA A 7 -1.47 -4.41 -11.53
C ALA A 7 -1.23 -5.84 -10.99
N THR A 8 -0.75 -5.96 -9.76
CA THR A 8 -0.32 -7.25 -9.17
C THR A 8 -1.42 -7.91 -8.34
N GLY A 9 -2.31 -7.10 -7.76
CA GLY A 9 -3.37 -7.54 -6.88
C GLY A 9 -2.90 -8.01 -5.50
N GLN A 10 -1.61 -7.94 -5.16
CA GLN A 10 -1.04 -8.48 -3.91
C GLN A 10 -0.26 -7.40 -3.14
N GLY A 11 -0.60 -7.21 -1.86
CA GLY A 11 -0.17 -6.05 -1.06
C GLY A 11 1.32 -6.09 -0.75
N VAL A 12 1.84 -7.26 -0.39
CA VAL A 12 3.26 -7.47 -0.09
C VAL A 12 4.10 -7.27 -1.34
N VAL A 13 3.69 -7.84 -2.49
CA VAL A 13 4.40 -7.67 -3.77
C VAL A 13 4.46 -6.19 -4.14
N SER A 14 3.32 -5.50 -4.08
CA SER A 14 3.28 -4.07 -4.42
C SER A 14 4.11 -3.20 -3.48
N ALA A 15 4.11 -3.48 -2.17
CA ALA A 15 4.98 -2.80 -1.20
C ALA A 15 6.46 -3.05 -1.49
N MET A 16 6.87 -4.30 -1.69
CA MET A 16 8.27 -4.66 -1.95
C MET A 16 8.78 -4.07 -3.26
N THR A 17 8.00 -4.14 -4.34
CA THR A 17 8.39 -3.56 -5.63
C THR A 17 8.52 -2.04 -5.53
N ALA A 18 7.56 -1.35 -4.89
CA ALA A 18 7.65 0.09 -4.70
C ALA A 18 8.85 0.47 -3.83
N ALA A 19 9.12 -0.27 -2.75
CA ALA A 19 10.27 -0.03 -1.88
C ALA A 19 11.59 -0.14 -2.66
N GLY A 20 11.73 -1.16 -3.52
CA GLY A 20 12.93 -1.32 -4.36
C GLY A 20 13.10 -0.20 -5.41
N ILE A 21 12.01 0.26 -6.02
CA ILE A 21 12.06 1.37 -6.98
C ILE A 21 12.44 2.67 -6.29
N ILE A 22 11.76 3.00 -5.18
CA ILE A 22 12.01 4.26 -4.48
C ILE A 22 13.38 4.25 -3.83
N SER A 23 13.78 3.17 -3.17
CA SER A 23 15.12 3.10 -2.55
C SER A 23 16.20 3.39 -3.57
N ALA A 24 16.14 2.81 -4.77
CA ALA A 24 17.08 3.09 -5.85
C ALA A 24 17.05 4.55 -6.33
N ALA A 25 15.90 5.23 -6.26
CA ALA A 25 15.74 6.61 -6.74
C ALA A 25 16.25 7.67 -5.75
N ILE A 26 16.26 7.39 -4.44
CA ILE A 26 16.63 8.35 -3.40
C ILE A 26 17.87 7.94 -2.59
N LEU A 27 18.54 6.84 -2.97
CA LEU A 27 19.84 6.47 -2.39
C LEU A 27 20.92 7.38 -2.95
N ASP A 28 21.76 7.93 -2.08
CA ASP A 28 23.04 8.51 -2.47
C ASP A 28 24.02 7.39 -2.87
N PRO A 29 24.53 7.37 -4.11
CA PRO A 29 25.50 6.36 -4.55
C PRO A 29 26.82 6.36 -3.78
N ALA A 30 27.20 7.49 -3.18
CA ALA A 30 28.46 7.65 -2.46
C ALA A 30 28.35 7.24 -0.99
N THR A 31 27.22 7.53 -0.35
CA THR A 31 27.03 7.30 1.09
C THR A 31 26.11 6.13 1.41
N GLY A 32 25.33 5.63 0.45
CA GLY A 32 24.35 4.57 0.64
C GLY A 32 23.16 4.97 1.51
N GLN A 33 23.00 6.28 1.80
CA GLN A 33 21.91 6.79 2.63
C GLN A 33 20.76 7.34 1.79
N LEU A 34 19.56 7.32 2.35
CA LEU A 34 18.37 7.94 1.75
C LEU A 34 18.48 9.46 1.89
N VAL A 35 18.40 10.19 0.78
CA VAL A 35 18.53 11.66 0.74
C VAL A 35 17.17 12.32 0.61
N GLY A 36 16.93 13.36 1.41
CA GLY A 36 15.77 14.25 1.26
C GLY A 36 14.43 13.66 1.69
N VAL A 37 14.40 12.46 2.27
CA VAL A 37 13.18 11.80 2.76
C VAL A 37 13.43 11.12 4.10
N ASN A 38 12.52 11.29 5.05
CA ASN A 38 12.52 10.52 6.29
C ASN A 38 12.15 9.05 6.02
N PRO A 39 13.02 8.07 6.36
CA PRO A 39 12.76 6.65 6.10
C PRO A 39 11.48 6.12 6.75
N ALA A 40 11.12 6.63 7.93
CA ALA A 40 9.90 6.22 8.62
C ALA A 40 8.64 6.67 7.86
N LEU A 41 8.63 7.92 7.38
CA LEU A 41 7.52 8.43 6.56
C LEU A 41 7.39 7.67 5.24
N LEU A 42 8.52 7.31 4.62
CA LEU A 42 8.53 6.51 3.40
C LEU A 42 7.91 5.12 3.61
N VAL A 43 8.26 4.44 4.70
CA VAL A 43 7.70 3.13 5.06
C VAL A 43 6.19 3.26 5.28
N LEU A 44 5.75 4.27 6.03
CA LEU A 44 4.32 4.51 6.30
C LEU A 44 3.55 4.82 5.01
N ALA A 45 4.06 5.67 4.14
CA ALA A 45 3.44 6.00 2.85
C ALA A 45 3.35 4.76 1.95
N THR A 46 4.39 3.92 1.95
CA THR A 46 4.42 2.68 1.17
C THR A 46 3.36 1.71 1.67
N ALA A 47 3.28 1.49 2.98
CA ALA A 47 2.29 0.62 3.63
C ALA A 47 0.84 1.12 3.42
N ALA A 48 0.60 2.43 3.51
CA ALA A 48 -0.72 3.00 3.24
C ALA A 48 -1.19 2.69 1.81
N GLY A 49 -0.32 2.85 0.81
CA GLY A 49 -0.67 2.62 -0.59
C GLY A 49 -0.68 1.14 -1.03
N SER A 50 -0.12 0.19 -0.26
CA SER A 50 -0.16 -1.23 -0.63
C SER A 50 -1.55 -1.84 -0.48
N ASN A 51 -2.38 -1.27 0.39
CA ASN A 51 -3.71 -1.80 0.74
C ASN A 51 -4.81 -0.89 0.15
N THR A 52 -4.71 -0.51 -1.13
CA THR A 52 -5.63 0.48 -1.74
C THR A 52 -6.89 -0.12 -2.33
N LEU A 53 -6.76 -1.22 -3.05
CA LEU A 53 -7.91 -1.90 -3.62
C LEU A 53 -7.46 -3.32 -3.85
N THR A 54 -8.26 -4.27 -3.38
CA THR A 54 -7.90 -5.66 -3.53
C THR A 54 -8.44 -6.24 -4.82
N HIS A 55 -7.59 -7.03 -5.47
CA HIS A 55 -7.97 -7.84 -6.62
C HIS A 55 -8.28 -9.27 -6.17
N ILE A 56 -8.77 -10.07 -7.10
CA ILE A 56 -8.97 -11.51 -6.95
C ILE A 56 -7.64 -12.28 -6.72
N ASN A 57 -6.49 -11.63 -6.91
CA ASN A 57 -5.17 -12.19 -6.67
C ASN A 57 -4.72 -12.06 -5.20
N ASP A 58 -5.50 -11.38 -4.35
CA ASP A 58 -5.17 -11.26 -2.93
C ASP A 58 -5.74 -12.43 -2.13
N ALA A 59 -4.90 -13.08 -1.33
CA ALA A 59 -5.34 -14.11 -0.40
C ALA A 59 -6.33 -13.57 0.67
N SER A 60 -6.15 -12.33 1.11
CA SER A 60 -7.03 -11.69 2.10
C SER A 60 -8.45 -11.48 1.56
N PHE A 61 -8.60 -11.22 0.25
CA PHE A 61 -9.91 -11.14 -0.41
C PHE A 61 -10.69 -12.45 -0.30
N TRP A 62 -10.03 -13.58 -0.61
CA TRP A 62 -10.65 -14.90 -0.55
C TRP A 62 -10.92 -15.35 0.89
N LEU A 63 -10.04 -15.00 1.82
CA LEU A 63 -10.26 -15.21 3.25
C LEU A 63 -11.53 -14.50 3.71
N PHE A 64 -11.68 -13.21 3.40
CA PHE A 64 -12.85 -12.43 3.81
C PHE A 64 -14.13 -12.94 3.15
N LYS A 65 -14.07 -13.23 1.84
CA LYS A 65 -15.19 -13.85 1.11
C LYS A 65 -15.62 -15.17 1.76
N GLY A 66 -14.68 -16.05 2.08
CA GLY A 66 -14.96 -17.37 2.65
C GLY A 66 -15.44 -17.31 4.10
N TYR A 67 -14.90 -16.41 4.90
CA TYR A 67 -15.29 -16.24 6.30
C TYR A 67 -16.73 -15.76 6.46
N PHE A 68 -17.18 -14.87 5.57
CA PHE A 68 -18.53 -14.27 5.60
C PHE A 68 -19.49 -14.85 4.56
N ASP A 69 -19.08 -15.89 3.83
CA ASP A 69 -19.81 -16.50 2.70
C ASP A 69 -20.39 -15.49 1.69
N LEU A 70 -19.58 -14.48 1.34
CA LEU A 70 -20.01 -13.41 0.45
C LEU A 70 -19.87 -13.80 -1.03
N SER A 71 -20.64 -13.12 -1.88
CA SER A 71 -20.39 -13.13 -3.33
C SER A 71 -19.11 -12.34 -3.66
N VAL A 72 -18.50 -12.60 -4.82
CA VAL A 72 -17.33 -11.83 -5.30
C VAL A 72 -17.67 -10.34 -5.41
N LYS A 73 -18.88 -10.02 -5.92
CA LYS A 73 -19.35 -8.64 -6.09
C LYS A 73 -19.49 -7.91 -4.76
N ASP A 74 -20.04 -8.58 -3.75
CA ASP A 74 -20.25 -7.98 -2.42
C ASP A 74 -18.94 -7.87 -1.66
N THR A 75 -18.02 -8.82 -1.83
CA THR A 75 -16.66 -8.74 -1.27
C THR A 75 -15.90 -7.55 -1.85
N LEU A 76 -15.95 -7.32 -3.16
CA LEU A 76 -15.32 -6.14 -3.78
C LEU A 76 -15.92 -4.83 -3.24
N LYS A 77 -17.24 -4.78 -3.05
CA LYS A 77 -17.93 -3.58 -2.55
C LYS A 77 -17.68 -3.29 -1.07
N THR A 78 -17.48 -4.32 -0.25
CA THR A 78 -17.31 -4.17 1.20
C THR A 78 -15.84 -4.13 1.55
N TRP A 79 -15.13 -5.23 1.34
CA TRP A 79 -13.72 -5.37 1.63
C TRP A 79 -12.84 -4.50 0.72
N GLY A 80 -13.13 -4.45 -0.58
CA GLY A 80 -12.40 -3.56 -1.50
C GLY A 80 -12.58 -2.08 -1.17
N LEU A 81 -13.78 -1.67 -0.74
CA LEU A 81 -14.03 -0.30 -0.30
C LEU A 81 -13.35 0.01 1.05
N LEU A 82 -13.34 -0.95 1.98
CA LEU A 82 -12.63 -0.84 3.24
C LEU A 82 -11.13 -0.58 3.02
N GLU A 83 -10.50 -1.37 2.15
CA GLU A 83 -9.10 -1.16 1.77
C GLU A 83 -8.87 0.24 1.19
N LEU A 84 -9.73 0.67 0.26
CA LEU A 84 -9.62 2.01 -0.34
C LEU A 84 -9.70 3.12 0.69
N VAL A 85 -10.66 3.04 1.61
CA VAL A 85 -10.80 4.01 2.71
C VAL A 85 -9.55 3.99 3.59
N ASN A 86 -9.08 2.80 3.99
CA ASN A 86 -7.89 2.65 4.81
C ASN A 86 -6.65 3.26 4.15
N SER A 87 -6.48 3.06 2.84
CA SER A 87 -5.35 3.62 2.10
C SER A 87 -5.38 5.14 2.01
N VAL A 88 -6.55 5.71 1.69
CA VAL A 88 -6.73 7.16 1.60
C VAL A 88 -6.53 7.81 2.97
N VAL A 89 -7.17 7.29 4.01
CA VAL A 89 -7.02 7.80 5.39
C VAL A 89 -5.58 7.66 5.87
N GLY A 90 -4.95 6.50 5.64
CA GLY A 90 -3.56 6.27 5.99
C GLY A 90 -2.61 7.26 5.32
N LEU A 91 -2.81 7.52 4.01
CA LEU A 91 -2.01 8.51 3.30
C LEU A 91 -2.20 9.92 3.84
N ILE A 92 -3.45 10.34 4.12
CA ILE A 92 -3.75 11.65 4.71
C ILE A 92 -3.02 11.82 6.04
N ILE A 93 -3.06 10.80 6.91
CA ILE A 93 -2.37 10.83 8.20
C ILE A 93 -0.86 10.97 8.00
N VAL A 94 -0.26 10.22 7.07
CA VAL A 94 1.17 10.33 6.76
C VAL A 94 1.54 11.73 6.25
N LEU A 95 0.71 12.33 5.41
CA LEU A 95 0.92 13.70 4.93
C LEU A 95 0.84 14.72 6.06
N ILE A 96 -0.10 14.57 6.99
CA ILE A 96 -0.21 15.43 8.17
C ILE A 96 1.05 15.30 9.05
N ILE A 97 1.51 14.08 9.32
CA ILE A 97 2.72 13.85 10.10
C ILE A 97 3.92 14.49 9.38
N SER A 98 4.02 14.37 8.06
CA SER A 98 5.10 14.96 7.25
C SER A 98 5.16 16.49 7.28
N MET A 99 4.09 17.17 7.69
CA MET A 99 4.11 18.64 7.84
C MET A 99 4.69 19.09 9.18
N VAL A 100 4.77 18.19 10.16
CA VAL A 100 5.15 18.49 11.55
C VAL A 100 6.46 17.81 11.96
N ALA A 101 6.80 16.69 11.30
CA ALA A 101 8.02 15.92 11.50
C ALA A 101 9.15 16.39 10.59
#